data_AF-A0AAE4RZ79-F1
#
_entry.id   AF-A0AAE4RZ79-F1
#
_cell.length_a   1.000
_cell.length_b   1.000
_cell.length_c   1.000
_cell.angle_alpha   90.00
_cell.angle_beta   90.00
_cell.angle_gamma   90.00
#
_symmetry.space_group_name_H-M   'P 1'
#
loop_
_entity.id
_entity.type
_entity.pdbx_description
1 polymer ?
#
loop_
_entity_poly.entity_id
_entity_poly.type
_entity_poly.pdbx_seq_one_letter_code
_entity_poly.pdbx_strand_id
1 'polypeptide(L)' 'MIGTIIWLIGVACAIWCVMDIFKKNISTAGKVIAAIVVLLTSWLGLAVYYFYGRNHLEEWFR' A
#
# COMPACT_ATOMS: atom_id res chain seq x y z
N MET A 1 17.57 -10.95 -15.71
CA MET A 1 16.51 -11.91 -15.32
C MET A 1 16.05 -11.71 -13.87
N ILE A 2 16.94 -11.47 -12.91
CA ILE A 2 16.56 -11.25 -11.49
C ILE A 2 15.78 -9.95 -11.25
N GLY A 3 16.08 -8.88 -11.98
CA GLY A 3 15.38 -7.60 -11.87
C GLY A 3 13.90 -7.66 -12.30
N THR A 4 13.58 -8.49 -13.29
CA THR A 4 12.20 -8.70 -13.75
C THR A 4 11.36 -9.43 -12.69
N ILE A 5 11.98 -10.38 -11.97
CA ILE A 5 11.34 -11.11 -10.88
C ILE A 5 11.05 -10.16 -9.70
N ILE A 6 12.03 -9.35 -9.33
CA ILE A 6 11.91 -8.29 -8.32
C ILE A 6 10.77 -7.33 -8.67
N TRP A 7 10.72 -6.89 -9.93
CA TRP A 7 9.66 -6.00 -10.41
C TRP A 7 8.27 -6.64 -10.32
N LEU A 8 8.12 -7.90 -10.75
CA LEU A 8 6.85 -8.64 -10.64
C LEU A 8 6.38 -8.77 -9.18
N ILE A 9 7.29 -9.04 -8.24
CA ILE A 9 6.97 -9.09 -6.81
C ILE A 9 6.50 -7.73 -6.30
N GLY A 10 7.19 -6.65 -6.68
CA GLY A 10 6.79 -5.28 -6.34
C GLY A 10 5.40 -4.92 -6.86
N VAL A 11 5.10 -5.29 -8.12
CA VAL A 11 3.78 -5.09 -8.73
C VAL A 11 2.70 -5.89 -8.01
N ALA A 12 2.94 -7.16 -7.70
CA ALA A 12 1.99 -8.00 -6.96
C ALA A 12 1.68 -7.41 -5.57
N CYS A 13 2.70 -6.96 -4.84
CA CYS A 13 2.53 -6.30 -3.54
C CYS A 13 1.77 -4.97 -3.65
N ALA A 14 2.02 -4.17 -4.68
CA ALA A 14 1.29 -2.93 -4.92
C ALA A 14 -0.20 -3.17 -5.18
N ILE A 15 -0.53 -4.16 -6.02
CA ILE A 15 -1.93 -4.54 -6.30
C ILE A 15 -2.62 -4.99 -5.01
N TRP A 16 -1.96 -5.84 -4.21
CA TRP A 16 -2.51 -6.29 -2.94
C TRP A 16 -2.73 -5.15 -1.94
N CYS A 17 -1.77 -4.21 -1.84
CA CYS A 17 -1.90 -3.03 -0.99
C CYS A 17 -3.11 -2.18 -1.40
N VAL A 18 -3.27 -1.90 -2.70
CA VAL A 18 -4.42 -1.14 -3.20
C VAL A 18 -5.74 -1.86 -2.88
N MET A 19 -5.82 -3.17 -3.14
CA MET A 19 -7.02 -3.95 -2.79
C MET A 19 -7.36 -3.91 -1.30
N ASP A 20 -6.34 -3.97 -0.44
CA ASP A 20 -6.49 -3.91 1.00
C ASP A 20 -6.99 -2.54 1.49
N ILE A 21 -6.43 -1.45 0.96
CA ILE A 21 -6.91 -0.07 1.17
C ILE A 21 -8.37 0.08 0.71
N PHE A 22 -8.73 -0.49 -0.43
CA PHE A 22 -10.08 -0.40 -0.97
C PHE A 22 -11.12 -1.13 -0.12
N LYS A 23 -10.72 -2.24 0.54
CA LYS A 23 -11.57 -2.99 1.46
C LYS A 23 -11.79 -2.28 2.80
N LYS A 24 -10.91 -1.36 3.19
CA LYS A 24 -11.09 -0.56 4.41
C LYS A 24 -12.17 0.51 4.24
N ASN A 25 -12.91 0.76 5.31
CA ASN A 25 -14.05 1.68 5.31
C ASN A 25 -13.61 3.12 5.64
N ILE A 26 -12.64 3.63 4.86
CA ILE A 26 -12.04 4.96 4.97
C ILE A 26 -12.51 5.85 3.82
N SER A 27 -12.44 7.17 4.02
CA SER A 27 -12.78 8.17 2.99
C SER A 27 -11.99 7.94 1.70
N THR A 28 -12.62 8.18 0.55
CA THR A 28 -12.00 8.05 -0.79
C THR A 28 -10.70 8.84 -0.90
N ALA A 29 -10.61 10.01 -0.27
CA ALA A 29 -9.39 10.80 -0.22
C ALA A 29 -8.25 10.09 0.56
N GLY A 30 -8.59 9.45 1.69
CA GLY A 30 -7.62 8.70 2.49
C GLY A 30 -7.07 7.47 1.76
N LYS A 31 -7.92 6.80 0.97
CA LYS A 31 -7.50 5.69 0.11
C LYS A 31 -6.44 6.14 -0.91
N VAL A 32 -6.67 7.27 -1.57
CA VAL A 32 -5.77 7.81 -2.58
C VAL A 32 -4.45 8.27 -1.96
N ILE A 33 -4.49 8.98 -0.82
CA ILE A 33 -3.29 9.44 -0.13
C ILE A 33 -2.44 8.26 0.34
N ALA A 34 -3.04 7.25 0.97
CA ALA A 34 -2.33 6.06 1.42
C ALA A 34 -1.67 5.31 0.25
N ALA A 35 -2.37 5.16 -0.87
CA ALA A 35 -1.81 4.53 -2.08
C ALA A 35 -0.63 5.34 -2.66
N ILE A 36 -0.76 6.67 -2.76
CA ILE A 36 0.31 7.54 -3.27
C ILE A 36 1.54 7.49 -2.36
N VAL A 37 1.37 7.56 -1.03
CA VAL A 37 2.47 7.50 -0.07
C VAL A 37 3.23 6.18 -0.16
N VAL A 38 2.50 5.06 -0.29
CA VAL A 38 3.11 3.74 -0.47
C VAL A 38 3.86 3.65 -1.79
N LEU A 39 3.28 4.14 -2.89
CA LEU A 39 3.91 4.14 -4.21
C LEU A 39 5.18 5.02 -4.26
N LEU A 40 5.14 6.22 -3.66
CA LEU A 40 6.29 7.13 -3.58
C LEU A 40 7.45 6.53 -2.80
N THR A 41 7.14 5.81 -1.73
CA THR A 41 8.15 5.19 -0.86
C THR A 41 8.56 3.79 -1.36
N SER A 42 8.01 3.34 -2.50
CA SER A 42 8.32 2.07 -3.16
C SER A 42 8.23 0.86 -2.20
N TRP A 43 9.22 -0.03 -2.21
CA TRP A 43 9.23 -1.22 -1.36
C TRP A 43 9.26 -0.94 0.14
N LEU A 44 9.93 0.14 0.56
CA LEU A 44 9.92 0.53 1.96
C LEU A 44 8.52 0.95 2.39
N GLY A 45 7.81 1.69 1.53
CA GLY A 45 6.41 2.08 1.75
C GLY A 45 5.49 0.88 1.88
N LEU A 46 5.67 -0.13 1.03
CA LEU A 46 4.94 -1.39 1.11
C LEU A 46 5.22 -2.14 2.41
N ALA A 47 6.48 -2.22 2.84
CA ALA A 47 6.84 -2.87 4.10
C ALA A 47 6.23 -2.15 5.31
N VAL A 48 6.35 -0.83 5.37
CA VAL A 48 5.77 -0.01 6.44
C VAL A 48 4.24 -0.10 6.45
N TYR A 49 3.61 -0.11 5.27
CA TYR A 49 2.17 -0.35 5.16
C TYR A 49 1.79 -1.70 5.76
N TYR A 50 2.44 -2.79 5.34
CA TYR A 50 2.06 -4.14 5.76
C TYR A 50 2.32 -4.40 7.25
N PHE A 51 3.42 -3.87 7.80
CA PHE A 51 3.79 -4.08 9.21
C PHE A 51 3.09 -3.12 10.18
N TYR A 52 2.75 -1.90 9.76
CA TYR A 52 2.29 -0.85 10.67
C TYR A 52 1.05 -0.11 10.16
N GLY A 53 1.09 0.38 8.93
CA GLY A 53 0.04 1.22 8.35
C GLY A 53 -1.31 0.49 8.24
N ARG A 54 -1.32 -0.80 7.89
CA ARG A 54 -2.54 -1.59 7.66
C ARG A 54 -3.51 -1.52 8.83
N ASN A 55 -3.03 -1.62 10.07
CA ASN A 55 -3.91 -1.60 11.24
C ASN A 55 -4.31 -0.17 11.63
N HIS A 56 -3.45 0.83 11.42
CA HIS A 56 -3.68 2.21 11.85
C HIS A 56 -4.36 3.08 10.79
N LEU A 57 -4.41 2.66 9.53
CA LEU A 57 -4.99 3.45 8.43
C LEU A 57 -6.46 3.77 8.62
N GLU A 58 -7.23 2.88 9.22
CA GLU A 58 -8.64 3.12 9.54
C GLU A 58 -8.82 4.13 10.66
N GLU A 59 -7.86 4.24 11.57
CA GLU A 59 -7.83 5.25 12.64
C GLU A 59 -7.38 6.61 12.12
N TRP A 60 -6.34 6.63 11.28
CA TRP A 60 -5.77 7.87 10.74
C TRP A 60 -6.65 8.56 9.71
N PHE A 61 -7.47 7.78 8.98
CA PHE A 61 -8.37 8.28 7.94
C PHE A 61 -9.86 8.10 8.27
N ARG A 62 -10.17 7.95 9.57
CA ARG A 62 -11.55 7.93 10.09
C ARG A 62 -12.30 9.22 9.76
#